data_AF-A0AAV9WAX7-F1
#
_entry.id   AF-A0AAV9WAX7-F1
#
_cell.length_a   1.000
_cell.length_b   1.000
_cell.length_c   1.000
_cell.angle_alpha   90.00
_cell.angle_beta   90.00
_cell.angle_gamma   90.00
#
_symmetry.space_group_name_H-M   'P 1'
#
loop_
_entity.id
_entity.type
_entity.pdbx_description
1 polymer ?
#
loop_
_entity_poly.entity_id
_entity_poly.type
_entity_poly.pdbx_seq_one_letter_code
_entity_poly.pdbx_strand_id
1 'polypeptide(L)'
;MTVVDLGFAPGSWSQVAVAQTHPGGRVIGIDLLPAQPPKGVSSIQGNFLSPGIQASIRKYLSDPNRGRARLPQSISEKPEIPSIQQYLDSSPDEQVEKKIEPPVLQLDDSAASGYIAQERRDSLHDDEEEAAAAAAAASLKLRDRSKMTQAEKEMNTVDVVLSDMLMNTSGVAVRDHAGSMELCTAALTFCIDVLKPGGSFVCKFYQGEDDGKLEAMLDKVFLKVSRVKPETSRPDSKECYFVATKKKNGVTREAIRELAPEVVSTSPKAVPANTGAHM
;
A
#
# COMPACT_ATOMS: atom_id res chain seq x y z
N MET A 1 10.74 11.74 6.92
CA MET A 1 9.60 11.95 6.02
C MET A 1 8.90 10.62 5.79
N THR A 2 7.57 10.60 5.75
CA THR A 2 6.71 9.43 5.51
C THR A 2 5.95 9.62 4.20
N VAL A 3 6.13 8.69 3.26
CA VAL A 3 5.47 8.67 1.96
C VAL A 3 4.59 7.43 1.85
N VAL A 4 3.37 7.62 1.36
CA VAL A 4 2.47 6.54 0.93
C VAL A 4 2.39 6.55 -0.59
N ASP A 5 2.57 5.41 -1.24
CA ASP A 5 2.54 5.24 -2.68
C ASP A 5 1.39 4.29 -3.06
N LEU A 6 0.32 4.82 -3.63
CA LEU A 6 -0.89 4.08 -4.01
C LEU A 6 -0.81 3.66 -5.48
N GLY A 7 -1.02 2.37 -5.76
CA GLY A 7 -0.75 1.81 -7.09
C GLY A 7 0.75 1.73 -7.34
N PHE A 8 1.54 1.28 -6.36
CA PHE A 8 3.00 1.37 -6.42
C PHE A 8 3.63 0.45 -7.47
N ALA A 9 2.99 -0.66 -7.86
CA ALA A 9 3.59 -1.66 -8.72
C ALA A 9 3.91 -1.07 -10.11
N PRO A 10 5.11 -1.32 -10.68
CA PRO A 10 6.14 -2.25 -10.21
C PRO A 10 7.12 -1.66 -9.17
N GLY A 11 7.05 -0.36 -8.84
CA GLY A 11 7.79 0.25 -7.74
C GLY A 11 8.70 1.42 -8.11
N SER A 12 8.62 1.96 -9.33
CA SER A 12 9.51 3.05 -9.79
C SER A 12 9.35 4.33 -8.97
N TRP A 13 8.12 4.72 -8.63
CA TRP A 13 7.86 5.90 -7.80
C TRP A 13 8.37 5.69 -6.37
N SER A 14 8.11 4.51 -5.81
CA SER A 14 8.64 4.10 -4.51
C SER A 14 10.18 4.12 -4.44
N GLN A 15 10.89 3.72 -5.50
CA GLN A 15 12.36 3.82 -5.57
C GLN A 15 12.83 5.27 -5.44
N VAL A 16 12.22 6.18 -6.20
CA VAL A 16 12.54 7.61 -6.15
C VAL A 16 12.17 8.17 -4.77
N ALA A 17 11.02 7.80 -4.21
CA ALA A 17 10.59 8.24 -2.89
C ALA A 17 11.58 7.83 -1.78
N VAL A 18 12.13 6.62 -1.83
CA VAL A 18 13.16 6.18 -0.87
C VAL A 18 14.40 7.06 -0.96
N ALA A 19 14.88 7.34 -2.18
CA ALA A 19 16.04 8.20 -2.39
C ALA A 19 15.82 9.62 -1.83
N GLN A 20 14.62 10.17 -2.03
CA GLN A 20 14.28 11.53 -1.60
C GLN A 20 13.94 11.68 -0.11
N THR A 21 13.67 10.58 0.59
CA THR A 21 13.27 10.61 2.00
C THR A 21 14.43 10.33 2.97
N HIS A 22 15.65 10.09 2.45
CA HIS A 22 16.84 9.80 3.24
C HIS A 22 17.39 11.06 3.96
N PRO A 23 18.01 10.92 5.16
CA PRO A 23 18.04 9.74 6.04
C PRO A 23 16.77 9.57 6.90
N GLY A 24 16.48 8.34 7.32
CA GLY A 24 15.39 8.04 8.26
C GLY A 24 13.96 8.17 7.68
N GLY A 25 13.86 8.22 6.35
CA GLY A 25 12.61 8.16 5.61
C GLY A 25 11.86 6.84 5.80
N ARG A 26 10.57 6.89 5.46
CA ARG A 26 9.67 5.73 5.41
C ARG A 26 8.84 5.83 4.13
N VAL A 27 8.80 4.74 3.39
CA VAL A 27 7.93 4.60 2.21
C VAL A 27 7.09 3.34 2.39
N ILE A 28 5.78 3.47 2.20
CA ILE A 28 4.86 2.33 2.11
C ILE A 28 4.16 2.34 0.75
N GLY A 29 4.28 1.24 0.01
CA GLY A 29 3.55 0.99 -1.23
C GLY A 29 2.28 0.18 -0.96
N ILE A 30 1.20 0.51 -1.68
CA ILE A 30 -0.05 -0.25 -1.70
C ILE A 30 -0.41 -0.55 -3.14
N ASP A 31 -0.67 -1.82 -3.45
CA ASP A 31 -1.10 -2.21 -4.78
C ASP A 31 -2.03 -3.42 -4.74
N LEU A 32 -2.91 -3.52 -5.73
CA LEU A 32 -3.72 -4.71 -5.95
C LEU A 32 -2.86 -5.87 -6.48
N LEU A 33 -1.88 -5.55 -7.32
CA LEU A 33 -1.00 -6.51 -7.96
C LEU A 33 0.11 -6.96 -7.00
N PRO A 34 0.44 -8.27 -6.96
CA PRO A 34 1.61 -8.73 -6.24
C PRO A 34 2.88 -8.17 -6.91
N ALA A 35 3.73 -7.50 -6.14
CA ALA A 35 5.01 -6.99 -6.61
C ALA A 35 6.06 -7.04 -5.49
N GLN A 36 7.31 -7.35 -5.84
CA GLN A 36 8.39 -7.25 -4.88
C GLN A 36 8.73 -5.78 -4.61
N PRO A 37 8.62 -5.30 -3.35
CA PRO A 37 8.90 -3.91 -3.05
C PRO A 37 10.40 -3.61 -3.19
N PRO A 38 10.78 -2.42 -3.67
CA PRO A 38 12.16 -1.96 -3.64
C PRO A 38 12.75 -1.98 -2.22
N LYS A 39 14.08 -2.11 -2.11
CA LYS A 39 14.77 -2.12 -0.81
C LYS A 39 14.44 -0.85 -0.01
N GLY A 40 13.96 -1.02 1.22
CA GLY A 40 13.57 0.08 2.11
C GLY A 40 12.11 0.51 1.99
N VAL A 41 11.35 -0.09 1.08
CA VAL A 41 9.90 0.12 0.95
C VAL A 41 9.18 -0.99 1.70
N SER A 42 8.19 -0.62 2.51
CA SER A 42 7.22 -1.58 3.04
C SER A 42 6.06 -1.71 2.06
N SER A 43 5.42 -2.87 1.93
CA SER A 43 4.25 -3.02 1.06
C SER A 43 3.05 -3.63 1.78
N ILE A 44 1.86 -3.27 1.32
CA ILE A 44 0.60 -3.95 1.61
C ILE A 44 -0.04 -4.27 0.26
N GLN A 45 -0.28 -5.55 0.00
CA GLN A 45 -1.05 -5.96 -1.17
C GLN A 45 -2.55 -5.93 -0.83
N GLY A 46 -3.37 -5.38 -1.73
CA GLY A 46 -4.82 -5.39 -1.58
C GLY A 46 -5.51 -4.29 -2.37
N ASN A 47 -6.83 -4.41 -2.50
CA ASN A 47 -7.65 -3.40 -3.14
C ASN A 47 -7.71 -2.13 -2.28
N PHE A 48 -7.08 -1.04 -2.73
CA PHE A 48 -7.11 0.24 -2.02
C PHE A 48 -8.52 0.80 -1.78
N LEU A 49 -9.49 0.45 -2.64
CA LEU A 49 -10.89 0.85 -2.44
C LEU A 49 -11.58 0.08 -1.30
N SER A 50 -11.01 -1.04 -0.84
CA SER A 50 -11.53 -1.80 0.28
C SER A 50 -11.35 -1.01 1.59
N PRO A 51 -12.43 -0.82 2.38
CA PRO A 51 -12.34 -0.22 3.71
C PRO A 51 -11.41 -0.97 4.65
N GLY A 52 -11.32 -2.31 4.51
CA GLY A 52 -10.44 -3.17 5.30
C GLY A 52 -8.97 -2.84 5.02
N ILE A 53 -8.57 -2.80 3.75
CA ILE A 53 -7.22 -2.40 3.34
C ILE A 53 -6.88 -0.99 3.81
N GLN A 54 -7.79 -0.02 3.65
CA GLN A 54 -7.56 1.33 4.16
C GLN A 54 -7.38 1.37 5.68
N ALA A 55 -8.08 0.52 6.44
CA ALA A 55 -7.90 0.40 7.88
C ALA A 55 -6.54 -0.22 8.23
N SER A 56 -6.11 -1.25 7.51
CA SER A 56 -4.79 -1.87 7.66
C SER A 56 -3.67 -0.87 7.38
N ILE A 57 -3.81 0.00 6.37
CA ILE A 57 -2.85 1.08 6.10
C ILE A 57 -2.81 2.06 7.28
N ARG A 58 -3.95 2.51 7.80
CA ARG A 58 -3.99 3.42 8.97
C ARG A 58 -3.36 2.78 10.22
N LYS A 59 -3.64 1.49 10.47
CA LYS A 59 -3.02 0.72 11.55
C LYS A 59 -1.51 0.58 11.35
N TYR A 60 -1.04 0.42 10.11
CA TYR A 60 0.38 0.43 9.81
C TYR A 60 1.02 1.78 10.15
N LEU A 61 0.36 2.88 9.78
CA LEU A 61 0.83 4.25 9.98
C LEU A 61 0.74 4.74 11.43
N SER A 62 -0.02 4.06 12.29
CA SER A 62 -0.18 4.45 13.70
C SER A 62 1.09 4.27 14.53
N ASP A 63 1.99 3.35 14.14
CA ASP A 63 3.33 3.25 14.70
C ASP A 63 4.29 4.13 13.89
N PRO A 64 4.81 5.24 14.45
CA PRO A 64 5.71 6.15 13.74
C PRO A 64 7.05 5.51 13.35
N ASN A 65 7.50 4.47 14.06
CA ASN A 65 8.82 3.86 13.89
C ASN A 65 8.80 2.68 12.91
N ARG A 66 7.64 2.06 12.70
CA ARG A 66 7.48 0.94 11.77
C ARG A 66 7.92 1.33 10.35
N GLY A 67 8.66 0.45 9.66
CA GLY A 67 9.06 0.65 8.26
C GLY A 67 10.06 1.80 8.00
N ARG A 68 10.61 2.44 9.04
CA ARG A 68 11.74 3.37 8.87
C ARG A 68 13.03 2.59 8.69
N ALA A 69 13.90 3.06 7.80
CA ALA A 69 15.26 2.55 7.72
C ALA A 69 15.96 2.80 9.06
N ARG A 70 16.30 1.74 9.80
CA ARG A 70 17.16 1.86 10.99
C ARG A 70 18.53 2.30 10.49
N LEU A 71 19.02 3.43 11.01
CA LEU A 71 20.44 3.74 10.91
C LEU A 71 21.20 2.56 11.56
N PRO A 72 22.29 2.04 10.97
CA PRO A 72 23.17 1.14 11.68
C PRO A 72 23.56 1.85 12.97
N GLN A 73 23.16 1.33 14.12
CA GLN A 73 23.87 1.69 15.35
C GLN A 73 25.33 1.37 15.09
N SER A 74 26.23 2.32 15.35
CA SER A 74 27.66 2.09 15.19
C SER A 74 28.02 0.80 15.91
N ILE A 75 28.37 -0.24 15.16
CA ILE A 75 28.92 -1.46 15.73
C ILE A 75 30.32 -1.05 16.22
N SER A 76 30.40 -0.65 17.48
CA SER A 76 31.66 -0.36 18.19
C SER A 76 32.22 -1.63 18.84
N GLU A 77 32.00 -2.79 18.24
CA GLU A 77 32.66 -4.03 18.66
C GLU A 77 33.09 -4.77 17.40
N LYS A 78 34.40 -4.76 17.13
CA LYS A 78 35.02 -5.67 16.16
C LYS A 78 34.60 -7.09 16.54
N PRO A 79 33.99 -7.90 15.66
CA PRO A 79 33.90 -9.33 15.92
C PRO A 79 35.33 -9.87 15.96
N GLU A 80 35.74 -10.42 17.11
CA GLU A 80 36.99 -11.15 17.22
C GLU A 80 36.86 -12.43 16.37
N ILE A 81 37.48 -12.40 15.20
CA ILE A 81 37.68 -13.59 14.39
C ILE A 81 38.84 -14.34 15.05
N PRO A 82 38.65 -15.58 15.55
CA PRO A 82 39.75 -16.36 16.13
C PRO A 82 40.84 -16.53 15.07
N SER A 83 42.10 -16.30 15.44
CA SER A 83 43.22 -16.42 14.51
C SER A 83 43.33 -17.85 13.99
N ILE A 84 43.58 -17.98 12.69
CA ILE A 84 43.78 -19.26 11.96
C ILE A 84 44.83 -20.17 12.62
N GLN A 85 45.72 -19.62 13.46
CA GLN A 85 46.69 -20.37 14.26
C GLN A 85 46.09 -21.49 15.13
N GLN A 86 44.85 -21.34 15.61
CA GLN A 86 44.16 -22.37 16.40
C GLN A 86 43.81 -23.63 15.60
N TYR A 87 43.78 -23.55 14.26
CA TYR A 87 43.51 -24.69 13.38
C TYR A 87 44.79 -25.39 12.89
N LEU A 88 45.97 -24.83 13.16
CA LEU A 88 47.25 -25.31 12.63
C LEU A 88 48.07 -26.16 13.63
N ASP A 89 47.64 -26.27 14.89
CA ASP A 89 48.37 -27.04 15.92
C ASP A 89 47.92 -28.51 16.06
N SER A 90 46.96 -28.95 15.25
CA SER A 90 46.58 -30.37 15.17
C SER A 90 47.45 -31.04 14.09
N SER A 91 48.62 -31.54 14.49
CA SER A 91 49.47 -32.33 13.58
C SER A 91 48.75 -33.60 13.07
N PRO A 92 49.01 -34.02 11.82
CA PRO A 92 48.33 -35.13 11.18
C PRO A 92 49.08 -36.44 11.47
N ASP A 93 48.45 -37.39 12.14
CA ASP A 93 48.83 -38.80 11.97
C ASP A 93 47.72 -39.79 12.36
N GLU A 94 47.67 -40.83 11.55
CA GLU A 94 46.94 -42.10 11.61
C GLU A 94 45.47 -42.19 11.16
N GLN A 95 45.33 -42.99 10.11
CA GLN A 95 44.17 -43.33 9.33
C GLN A 95 43.21 -44.25 10.10
N VAL A 96 41.91 -43.95 10.03
CA VAL A 96 40.87 -44.99 10.04
C VAL A 96 39.89 -44.65 8.92
N GLU A 97 39.99 -45.38 7.80
CA GLU A 97 38.93 -45.43 6.79
C GLU A 97 37.63 -45.90 7.45
N LYS A 98 36.72 -44.96 7.73
CA LYS A 98 35.29 -45.27 7.88
C LYS A 98 34.59 -44.83 6.62
N LYS A 99 34.28 -45.82 5.78
CA LYS A 99 33.33 -45.73 4.68
C LYS A 99 31.97 -45.31 5.25
N ILE A 100 31.65 -44.03 5.15
CA ILE A 100 30.31 -43.51 5.47
C ILE A 100 29.50 -43.66 4.18
N GLU A 101 28.59 -44.65 4.16
CA GLU A 101 27.58 -44.77 3.12
C GLU A 101 26.71 -43.50 3.10
N PRO A 102 26.28 -43.02 1.92
CA PRO A 102 25.39 -41.87 1.85
C PRO A 102 24.08 -42.18 2.58
N PRO A 103 23.55 -41.27 3.41
CA PRO A 103 22.33 -41.54 4.13
C PRO A 103 21.17 -41.70 3.15
N VAL A 104 20.52 -42.87 3.24
CA VAL A 104 19.24 -43.16 2.60
C VAL A 104 18.22 -42.17 3.16
N LEU A 105 17.69 -41.31 2.30
CA LEU A 105 16.53 -40.45 2.60
C LEU A 105 15.34 -41.36 2.94
N GLN A 106 15.07 -41.55 4.23
CA GLN A 106 13.79 -42.05 4.70
C GLN A 106 12.75 -40.95 4.52
N LEU A 107 11.83 -41.14 3.59
CA LEU A 107 10.63 -40.33 3.43
C LEU A 107 9.72 -40.61 4.63
N ASP A 108 9.51 -39.60 5.47
CA ASP A 108 8.47 -39.59 6.48
C ASP A 108 7.15 -39.12 5.86
N ASP A 109 6.21 -40.06 5.75
CA ASP A 109 4.89 -39.91 5.09
C ASP A 109 3.89 -39.03 5.88
N SER A 110 4.35 -38.00 6.61
CA SER A 110 3.45 -37.02 7.27
C SER A 110 3.58 -35.59 6.73
N ALA A 111 4.40 -35.34 5.71
CA ALA A 111 4.55 -34.04 5.07
C ALA A 111 3.81 -33.95 3.73
N ALA A 112 2.52 -34.32 3.71
CA ALA A 112 1.63 -34.06 2.58
C ALA A 112 0.57 -33.00 2.91
N SER A 113 0.97 -31.89 3.52
CA SER A 113 0.21 -30.63 3.39
C SER A 113 0.92 -29.80 2.34
N GLY A 114 0.72 -30.19 1.07
CA GLY A 114 1.33 -29.51 -0.07
C GLY A 114 0.92 -28.03 -0.11
N TYR A 115 1.73 -27.22 -0.79
CA TYR A 115 1.56 -25.77 -1.02
C TYR A 115 0.10 -25.32 -1.25
N ILE A 116 -0.69 -26.16 -1.93
CA ILE A 116 -2.11 -25.92 -2.25
C ILE A 116 -3.00 -25.85 -0.98
N ALA A 117 -2.66 -26.58 0.09
CA ALA A 117 -3.37 -26.53 1.38
C ALA A 117 -2.98 -25.31 2.22
N GLN A 118 -1.81 -24.72 1.95
CA GLN A 118 -1.35 -23.49 2.59
C GLN A 118 -1.98 -22.27 1.92
N GLU A 119 -2.05 -22.24 0.58
CA GLU A 119 -2.75 -21.20 -0.18
C GLU A 119 -4.26 -21.15 0.11
N ARG A 120 -4.93 -22.30 0.32
CA ARG A 120 -6.34 -22.31 0.76
C ARG A 120 -6.54 -21.77 2.17
N ARG A 121 -5.52 -21.84 3.02
CA ARG A 121 -5.59 -21.34 4.41
C ARG A 121 -5.33 -19.84 4.42
N ASP A 122 -4.41 -19.35 3.60
CA ASP A 122 -4.13 -17.93 3.43
C ASP A 122 -5.29 -17.21 2.71
N SER A 123 -5.93 -17.83 1.72
CA SER A 123 -7.12 -17.24 1.07
C SER A 123 -8.36 -17.21 1.97
N LEU A 124 -8.48 -18.13 2.93
CA LEU A 124 -9.53 -18.10 3.96
C LEU A 124 -9.21 -17.11 5.10
N HIS A 125 -7.93 -16.82 5.35
CA HIS A 125 -7.49 -15.83 6.33
C HIS A 125 -7.59 -14.39 5.80
N ASP A 126 -7.40 -14.17 4.50
CA ASP A 126 -7.56 -12.85 3.88
C ASP A 126 -9.02 -12.37 3.92
N ASP A 127 -9.99 -13.25 3.69
CA ASP A 127 -11.43 -12.92 3.77
C ASP A 127 -11.87 -12.63 5.23
N GLU A 128 -11.38 -13.40 6.20
CA GLU A 128 -11.69 -13.18 7.63
C GLU A 128 -10.98 -11.93 8.20
N GLU A 129 -9.73 -11.65 7.81
CA GLU A 129 -8.99 -10.45 8.22
C GLU A 129 -9.54 -9.19 7.53
N GLU A 130 -9.94 -9.27 6.25
CA GLU A 130 -10.61 -8.18 5.54
C GLU A 130 -12.00 -7.88 6.16
N ALA A 131 -12.78 -8.92 6.48
CA ALA A 131 -14.07 -8.77 7.15
C ALA A 131 -13.91 -8.21 8.58
N ALA A 132 -12.91 -8.66 9.34
CA ALA A 132 -12.60 -8.16 10.68
C ALA A 132 -12.09 -6.69 10.64
N ALA A 133 -11.25 -6.34 9.67
CA ALA A 133 -10.78 -4.98 9.45
C ALA A 133 -11.91 -4.05 9.00
N ALA A 134 -12.83 -4.53 8.15
CA ALA A 134 -14.04 -3.81 7.75
C ALA A 134 -15.00 -3.61 8.94
N ALA A 135 -15.17 -4.62 9.80
CA ALA A 135 -15.97 -4.52 11.04
C ALA A 135 -15.35 -3.55 12.06
N ALA A 136 -14.02 -3.53 12.19
CA ALA A 136 -13.28 -2.56 12.99
C ALA A 136 -13.40 -1.14 12.43
N ALA A 137 -13.34 -0.97 11.11
CA ALA A 137 -13.55 0.30 10.42
C ALA A 137 -15.00 0.81 10.56
N ALA A 138 -15.99 -0.08 10.51
CA ALA A 138 -17.40 0.26 10.77
C ALA A 138 -17.62 0.69 12.23
N SER A 139 -16.93 0.04 13.18
CA SER A 139 -16.95 0.41 14.59
C SER A 139 -16.28 1.77 14.85
N LEU A 140 -15.31 2.18 14.02
CA LEU A 140 -14.75 3.55 14.03
C LEU A 140 -15.72 4.60 13.46
N LYS A 141 -16.63 4.24 12.53
CA LYS A 141 -17.63 5.16 11.97
C LYS A 141 -18.72 5.58 12.98
N LEU A 142 -18.95 4.80 14.05
CA LEU A 142 -19.97 5.08 15.06
C LEU A 142 -19.44 5.84 16.28
N ARG A 143 -18.13 6.13 16.34
CA ARG A 143 -17.53 6.86 17.46
C ARG A 143 -17.67 8.37 17.22
N ASP A 144 -18.41 9.01 18.11
CA ASP A 144 -18.52 10.45 18.22
C ASP A 144 -17.11 11.09 18.30
N ARG A 145 -16.73 11.81 17.24
CA ARG A 145 -15.43 12.49 17.13
C ARG A 145 -15.20 13.51 18.24
N SER A 146 -16.25 13.92 18.94
CA SER A 146 -16.21 14.79 20.12
C SER A 146 -15.50 14.13 21.31
N LYS A 147 -15.45 12.79 21.35
CA LYS A 147 -14.87 12.00 22.46
C LYS A 147 -13.50 11.39 22.15
N MET A 148 -12.96 11.65 20.96
CA MET A 148 -11.63 11.15 20.57
C MET A 148 -10.53 11.96 21.26
N THR A 149 -9.53 11.26 21.79
CA THR A 149 -8.41 11.87 22.50
C THR A 149 -7.57 12.74 21.57
N GLN A 150 -6.84 13.72 22.12
CA GLN A 150 -6.01 14.64 21.33
C GLN A 150 -4.93 13.91 20.51
N ALA A 151 -4.42 12.77 21.03
CA ALA A 151 -3.47 11.90 20.34
C ALA A 151 -4.10 11.16 19.13
N GLU A 152 -5.38 10.79 19.20
CA GLU A 152 -6.10 10.19 18.06
C GLU A 152 -6.48 11.23 17.00
N LYS A 153 -6.62 12.50 17.39
CA LYS A 153 -6.72 13.64 16.46
C LYS A 153 -5.39 13.94 15.75
N GLU A 154 -4.27 13.48 16.30
CA GLU A 154 -2.91 13.63 15.77
C GLU A 154 -2.43 12.41 14.96
N MET A 155 -3.34 11.62 14.38
CA MET A 155 -3.00 10.46 13.55
C MET A 155 -2.44 10.81 12.16
N ASN A 156 -2.37 12.11 11.83
CA ASN A 156 -1.87 12.59 10.56
C ASN A 156 -0.32 12.59 10.55
N THR A 157 0.29 11.43 10.25
CA THR A 157 1.75 11.23 10.26
C THR A 157 2.37 11.20 8.86
N VAL A 158 1.56 11.32 7.80
CA VAL A 158 2.01 11.22 6.41
C VAL A 158 2.35 12.60 5.85
N ASP A 159 3.52 12.71 5.23
CA ASP A 159 3.99 13.93 4.58
C ASP A 159 3.49 14.05 3.14
N VAL A 160 3.54 12.94 2.40
CA VAL A 160 3.19 12.87 0.99
C VAL A 160 2.41 11.59 0.70
N VAL A 161 1.33 11.73 -0.06
CA VAL A 161 0.65 10.61 -0.72
C VAL A 161 0.89 10.75 -2.22
N LEU A 162 1.35 9.69 -2.85
CA LEU A 162 1.46 9.53 -4.28
C LEU A 162 0.40 8.53 -4.72
N SER A 163 -0.21 8.74 -5.89
CA SER A 163 -1.18 7.83 -6.47
C SER A 163 -0.92 7.69 -7.95
N ASP A 164 -0.30 6.56 -8.32
CA ASP A 164 -0.09 6.16 -9.71
C ASP A 164 -1.18 5.19 -10.20
N MET A 165 -2.21 4.96 -9.38
CA MET A 165 -3.39 4.15 -9.73
C MET A 165 -4.08 4.65 -11.01
N LEU A 166 -4.32 3.74 -11.94
CA LEU A 166 -5.21 3.94 -13.08
C LEU A 166 -6.03 2.67 -13.33
N MET A 167 -7.24 2.86 -13.87
CA MET A 167 -8.01 1.76 -14.42
C MET A 167 -7.33 1.24 -15.69
N ASN A 168 -7.37 -0.07 -15.91
CA ASN A 168 -6.98 -0.65 -17.19
C ASN A 168 -7.76 0.02 -18.31
N THR A 169 -7.07 0.44 -19.37
CA THR A 169 -7.71 1.09 -20.51
C THR A 169 -8.73 0.15 -21.15
N SER A 170 -9.99 0.55 -21.13
CA SER A 170 -11.08 -0.16 -21.81
C SER A 170 -11.12 0.15 -23.32
N GLY A 171 -10.40 1.19 -23.74
CA GLY A 171 -10.47 1.75 -25.09
C GLY A 171 -11.61 2.76 -25.27
N VAL A 172 -12.44 2.96 -24.24
CA VAL A 172 -13.51 3.97 -24.21
C VAL A 172 -13.07 5.10 -23.30
N ALA A 173 -12.65 6.22 -23.89
CA ALA A 173 -12.05 7.35 -23.16
C ALA A 173 -12.92 7.88 -22.02
N VAL A 174 -14.24 7.96 -22.22
CA VAL A 174 -15.20 8.41 -21.19
C VAL A 174 -15.20 7.46 -19.99
N ARG A 175 -15.17 6.15 -20.22
CA ARG A 175 -15.12 5.14 -19.16
C ARG A 175 -13.79 5.16 -18.43
N ASP A 176 -12.69 5.26 -19.16
CA ASP A 176 -11.34 5.30 -18.60
C ASP A 176 -11.16 6.55 -17.73
N HIS A 177 -11.66 7.69 -18.21
CA HIS A 177 -11.72 8.93 -17.45
C HIS A 177 -12.54 8.77 -16.15
N ALA A 178 -13.80 8.32 -16.24
CA ALA A 178 -14.66 8.13 -15.08
C ALA A 178 -14.02 7.20 -14.03
N GLY A 179 -13.44 6.08 -14.47
CA GLY A 179 -12.72 5.16 -13.59
C GLY A 179 -11.51 5.80 -12.91
N SER A 180 -10.76 6.65 -13.61
CA SER A 180 -9.65 7.39 -13.00
C SER A 180 -10.11 8.45 -11.98
N MET A 181 -11.28 9.07 -12.20
CA MET A 181 -11.87 10.03 -11.26
C MET A 181 -12.28 9.36 -9.95
N GLU A 182 -12.84 8.15 -10.01
CA GLU A 182 -13.20 7.37 -8.81
C GLU A 182 -11.95 7.04 -7.97
N LEU A 183 -10.88 6.56 -8.61
CA LEU A 183 -9.61 6.25 -7.94
C LEU A 183 -8.99 7.50 -7.30
N CYS A 184 -8.96 8.62 -8.03
CA CYS A 184 -8.44 9.90 -7.51
C CYS A 184 -9.27 10.42 -6.33
N THR A 185 -10.60 10.31 -6.40
CA THR A 185 -11.51 10.75 -5.33
C THR A 185 -11.34 9.90 -4.07
N ALA A 186 -11.18 8.58 -4.23
CA ALA A 186 -10.89 7.68 -3.12
C ALA A 186 -9.53 8.03 -2.47
N ALA A 187 -8.49 8.26 -3.28
CA ALA A 187 -7.18 8.67 -2.80
C ALA A 187 -7.21 10.04 -2.08
N LEU A 188 -7.94 11.02 -2.61
CA LEU A 188 -8.15 12.31 -1.96
C LEU A 188 -8.87 12.17 -0.61
N THR A 189 -9.90 11.34 -0.56
CA THR A 189 -10.64 11.06 0.68
C THR A 189 -9.70 10.46 1.73
N PHE A 190 -8.86 9.50 1.34
CA PHE A 190 -7.84 8.92 2.21
C PHE A 190 -6.81 9.97 2.68
N CYS A 191 -6.38 10.87 1.80
CA CYS A 191 -5.46 11.95 2.14
C CYS A 191 -6.00 12.88 3.25
N ILE A 192 -7.32 13.12 3.29
CA ILE A 192 -7.92 13.94 4.34
C ILE A 192 -7.65 13.34 5.74
N ASP A 193 -7.63 12.01 5.85
CA ASP A 193 -7.49 11.31 7.13
C ASP A 193 -6.04 11.01 7.56
N VAL A 194 -5.08 11.02 6.64
CA VAL A 194 -3.70 10.58 6.93
C VAL A 194 -2.64 11.66 6.76
N LEU A 195 -2.87 12.65 5.87
CA LEU A 195 -1.89 13.70 5.62
C LEU A 195 -1.88 14.70 6.77
N LYS A 196 -0.67 15.06 7.22
CA LYS A 196 -0.48 16.19 8.15
C LYS A 196 -0.87 17.53 7.51
N PRO A 197 -1.24 18.53 8.31
CA PRO A 197 -1.32 19.91 7.82
C PRO A 197 -0.02 20.29 7.11
N GLY A 198 -0.13 20.89 5.93
CA GLY A 198 1.02 21.20 5.08
C GLY A 198 1.52 20.04 4.21
N GLY A 199 0.97 18.83 4.33
CA GLY A 199 1.29 17.68 3.49
C GLY A 199 0.90 17.88 2.02
N SER A 200 1.37 16.97 1.15
CA SER A 200 1.16 17.06 -0.30
C SER A 200 0.56 15.77 -0.87
N PHE A 201 -0.14 15.89 -1.98
CA PHE A 201 -0.78 14.81 -2.69
C PHE A 201 -0.51 14.94 -4.19
N VAL A 202 -0.17 13.81 -4.83
CA VAL A 202 -0.04 13.72 -6.28
C VAL A 202 -0.90 12.57 -6.77
N CYS A 203 -1.71 12.78 -7.80
CA CYS A 203 -2.44 11.69 -8.44
C CYS A 203 -2.38 11.77 -9.96
N LYS A 204 -2.25 10.58 -10.59
CA LYS A 204 -2.37 10.36 -12.02
C LYS A 204 -3.84 10.15 -12.40
N PHE A 205 -4.26 10.71 -13.52
CA PHE A 205 -5.62 10.55 -14.04
C PHE A 205 -5.65 10.62 -15.58
N TYR A 206 -6.74 10.18 -16.20
CA TYR A 206 -7.01 10.44 -17.61
C TYR A 206 -7.83 11.71 -17.75
N GLN A 207 -7.40 12.64 -18.61
CA GLN A 207 -8.12 13.89 -18.86
C GLN A 207 -9.51 13.66 -19.44
N GLY A 208 -10.47 14.44 -18.96
CA GLY A 208 -11.85 14.44 -19.43
C GLY A 208 -12.71 15.55 -18.82
N GLU A 209 -14.02 15.43 -18.98
CA GLU A 209 -14.97 16.49 -18.63
C GLU A 209 -15.05 16.76 -17.12
N ASP A 210 -14.78 15.75 -16.28
CA ASP A 210 -14.89 15.84 -14.82
C ASP A 210 -13.59 16.27 -14.12
N ASP A 211 -12.50 16.51 -14.87
CA ASP A 211 -11.22 16.97 -14.29
C ASP A 211 -11.40 18.21 -13.41
N GLY A 212 -12.27 19.14 -13.83
CA GLY A 212 -12.56 20.37 -13.10
C GLY A 212 -13.26 20.14 -11.77
N LYS A 213 -14.06 19.08 -11.64
CA LYS A 213 -14.70 18.70 -10.36
C LYS A 213 -13.65 18.18 -9.38
N LEU A 214 -12.72 17.34 -9.86
CA LEU A 214 -11.60 16.87 -9.06
C LEU A 214 -10.70 18.03 -8.62
N GLU A 215 -10.38 18.95 -9.52
CA GLU A 215 -9.62 20.16 -9.20
C GLU A 215 -10.30 21.02 -8.13
N ALA A 216 -11.62 21.25 -8.26
CA ALA A 216 -12.40 21.96 -7.24
C ALA A 216 -12.36 21.26 -5.87
N MET A 217 -12.45 19.92 -5.83
CA MET A 217 -12.28 19.16 -4.59
C MET A 217 -10.88 19.34 -3.99
N LEU A 218 -9.84 19.28 -4.82
CA LEU A 218 -8.46 19.50 -4.38
C LEU A 218 -8.26 20.91 -3.82
N ASP A 219 -8.84 21.93 -4.46
CA ASP A 219 -8.76 23.32 -4.01
C ASP A 219 -9.47 23.56 -2.67
N LYS A 220 -10.46 22.74 -2.30
CA LYS A 220 -11.02 22.76 -0.95
C LYS A 220 -10.03 22.26 0.08
N VAL A 221 -9.22 21.25 -0.25
CA VAL A 221 -8.32 20.55 0.68
C VAL A 221 -6.92 21.17 0.77
N PHE A 222 -6.38 21.68 -0.33
CA PHE A 222 -4.99 22.14 -0.47
C PHE A 222 -4.92 23.64 -0.76
N LEU A 223 -3.80 24.30 -0.41
CA LEU A 223 -3.60 25.73 -0.71
C LEU A 223 -3.16 25.98 -2.15
N LYS A 224 -2.50 25.00 -2.78
CA LYS A 224 -2.03 25.12 -4.16
C LYS A 224 -2.26 23.81 -4.89
N VAL A 225 -3.02 23.88 -5.98
CA VAL A 225 -3.27 22.78 -6.90
C VAL A 225 -2.71 23.16 -8.27
N SER A 226 -2.10 22.21 -8.95
CA SER A 226 -1.57 22.40 -10.29
C SER A 226 -1.77 21.15 -11.12
N ARG A 227 -2.17 21.35 -12.37
CA ARG A 227 -2.28 20.30 -13.38
C ARG A 227 -0.98 20.22 -14.17
N VAL A 228 -0.42 19.03 -14.30
CA VAL A 228 0.88 18.79 -14.93
C VAL A 228 0.78 17.68 -15.97
N LYS A 229 1.13 18.00 -17.22
CA LYS A 229 1.38 17.02 -18.28
C LYS A 229 2.89 16.88 -18.43
N PRO A 230 3.50 15.73 -18.10
CA PRO A 230 4.93 15.54 -18.22
C PRO A 230 5.39 15.63 -19.67
N GLU A 231 6.56 16.22 -19.91
CA GLU A 231 7.18 16.27 -21.23
C GLU A 231 7.47 14.86 -21.78
N THR A 232 7.69 13.89 -20.89
CA THR A 232 7.96 12.49 -21.24
C THR A 232 6.71 11.70 -21.57
N SER A 233 5.50 12.26 -21.40
CA SER A 233 4.26 11.60 -21.80
C SER A 233 4.12 11.60 -23.31
N ARG A 234 3.63 10.49 -23.87
CA ARG A 234 3.34 10.39 -25.30
C ARG A 234 2.31 11.46 -25.71
N PRO A 235 2.42 12.08 -26.91
CA PRO A 235 1.48 13.10 -27.36
C PRO A 235 0.01 12.64 -27.34
N ASP A 236 -0.21 11.37 -27.71
CA ASP A 236 -1.56 10.79 -27.78
C ASP A 236 -2.09 10.31 -26.42
N SER A 237 -1.25 10.30 -25.37
CA SER A 237 -1.68 9.90 -24.04
C SER A 237 -2.59 10.98 -23.45
N LYS A 238 -3.73 10.57 -22.90
CA LYS A 238 -4.62 11.44 -22.11
C LYS A 238 -4.22 11.51 -20.64
N GLU A 239 -3.12 10.89 -20.22
CA GLU A 239 -2.68 10.90 -18.83
C GLU A 239 -2.24 12.31 -18.41
N CYS A 240 -2.58 12.69 -17.20
CA CYS A 240 -2.17 13.93 -16.57
C CYS A 240 -2.04 13.72 -15.06
N TYR A 241 -1.42 14.69 -14.38
CA TYR A 241 -1.22 14.63 -12.95
C TYR A 241 -1.77 15.88 -12.29
N PHE A 242 -2.42 15.71 -11.15
CA PHE A 242 -2.62 16.82 -10.22
C PHE A 242 -1.53 16.77 -9.16
N VAL A 243 -0.89 17.91 -8.93
CA VAL A 243 0.05 18.13 -7.84
C VAL A 243 -0.57 19.14 -6.90
N ALA A 244 -1.01 18.66 -5.74
CA ALA A 244 -1.67 19.45 -4.70
C ALA A 244 -0.76 19.53 -3.47
N THR A 245 -0.49 20.75 -3.00
CA THR A 245 0.49 20.99 -1.93
C THR A 245 -0.11 21.82 -0.82
N LYS A 246 0.45 21.66 0.38
CA LYS A 246 0.05 22.37 1.59
C LYS A 246 -1.41 22.11 1.95
N LYS A 247 -1.71 20.90 2.41
CA LYS A 247 -3.02 20.55 2.99
C LYS A 247 -3.42 21.58 4.06
N LYS A 248 -4.63 22.14 3.93
CA LYS A 248 -5.18 23.11 4.89
C LYS A 248 -5.44 22.44 6.23
N ASN A 249 -5.46 23.24 7.30
CA ASN A 249 -5.70 22.72 8.64
C ASN A 249 -7.20 22.46 8.87
N GLY A 250 -7.54 21.43 9.64
CA GLY A 250 -8.93 21.13 10.04
C GLY A 250 -9.89 20.68 8.91
N VAL A 251 -9.38 20.34 7.72
CA VAL A 251 -10.21 19.84 6.61
C VAL A 251 -10.81 18.48 6.99
N THR A 252 -12.11 18.32 6.72
CA THR A 252 -12.85 17.07 6.93
C THR A 252 -13.43 16.55 5.61
N ARG A 253 -13.88 15.29 5.60
CA ARG A 253 -14.41 14.63 4.39
C ARG A 253 -15.68 15.33 3.87
N GLU A 254 -16.43 15.97 4.75
CA GLU A 254 -17.63 16.73 4.40
C GLU A 254 -17.32 17.88 3.43
N ALA A 255 -16.09 18.43 3.47
CA ALA A 255 -15.68 19.54 2.62
C ALA A 255 -15.68 19.22 1.12
N ILE A 256 -15.64 17.94 0.74
CA ILE A 256 -15.65 17.47 -0.65
C ILE A 256 -16.90 16.65 -1.00
N ARG A 257 -17.79 16.39 -0.04
CA ARG A 257 -18.92 15.46 -0.21
C ARG A 257 -19.91 15.90 -1.28
N GLU A 258 -20.16 17.20 -1.40
CA GLU A 258 -21.09 17.76 -2.40
C GLU A 258 -20.52 17.76 -3.82
N LEU A 259 -19.21 17.56 -3.97
CA LEU A 259 -18.48 17.57 -5.24
C LEU A 259 -18.04 16.16 -5.66
N ALA A 260 -18.14 15.18 -4.77
CA ALA A 260 -17.79 13.80 -5.07
C ALA A 260 -18.85 13.20 -6.01
N PRO A 261 -18.44 12.44 -7.04
CA PRO A 261 -19.38 11.71 -7.88
C PRO A 261 -20.23 10.75 -7.03
N GLU A 262 -21.52 10.62 -7.35
CA GLU A 262 -22.38 9.64 -6.67
C GLU A 262 -21.82 8.24 -6.87
N VAL A 263 -21.38 7.61 -5.78
CA VAL A 263 -20.95 6.21 -5.80
C VAL A 263 -22.20 5.36 -6.06
N VAL A 264 -22.35 4.87 -7.28
CA VAL A 264 -23.37 3.87 -7.59
C VAL A 264 -23.01 2.59 -6.86
N SER A 265 -23.69 2.36 -5.73
CA SER A 265 -23.63 1.12 -4.97
C SER A 265 -24.11 -0.04 -5.84
N THR A 266 -23.19 -0.71 -6.54
CA THR A 266 -23.49 -1.96 -7.23
C THR A 266 -23.49 -3.10 -6.21
N SER A 267 -24.59 -3.21 -5.46
CA SER A 267 -24.90 -4.47 -4.78
C SER A 267 -25.08 -5.55 -5.86
N PRO A 268 -24.45 -6.74 -5.74
CA PRO A 268 -24.69 -7.82 -6.68
C PRO A 268 -26.17 -8.22 -6.59
N LYS A 269 -26.92 -8.01 -7.69
CA LYS A 269 -28.27 -8.57 -7.82
C LYS A 269 -28.12 -10.09 -7.75
N ALA A 270 -28.73 -10.69 -6.72
CA ALA A 270 -28.86 -12.14 -6.63
C ALA A 270 -29.44 -12.67 -7.93
N VAL A 271 -28.69 -13.54 -8.60
CA VAL A 271 -29.17 -14.29 -9.77
C VAL A 271 -30.26 -15.22 -9.26
N PRO A 272 -31.51 -15.14 -9.78
CA PRO A 272 -32.54 -16.08 -9.37
C PRO A 272 -32.13 -17.50 -9.79
N ALA A 273 -32.13 -18.42 -8.83
CA ALA A 273 -31.84 -19.83 -9.07
C ALA A 273 -32.87 -20.40 -10.06
N ASN A 274 -32.40 -20.78 -11.24
CA ASN A 274 -33.20 -21.46 -12.24
C ASN A 274 -33.34 -22.93 -11.81
N THR A 275 -34.40 -23.26 -11.07
CA THR A 275 -34.81 -24.65 -10.86
C THR A 275 -35.49 -25.16 -12.14
N GLY A 276 -34.68 -25.64 -13.08
CA GLY A 276 -35.14 -26.49 -14.17
C GLY A 276 -35.52 -27.85 -13.62
N ALA A 277 -36.81 -28.11 -13.49
CA ALA A 277 -37.33 -29.45 -13.27
C ALA A 277 -37.45 -30.15 -14.64
N HIS A 278 -36.50 -31.06 -14.91
CA HIS A 278 -36.70 -32.14 -15.87
C HIS A 278 -37.40 -33.30 -15.14
N MET A 279 -38.60 -33.64 -15.58
CA MET A 279 -39.08 -35.01 -15.88
C MET A 279 -40.50 -34.95 -16.42
#